data_AF-A0A0C1R1X6-F1
#
_entry.id   AF-A0A0C1R1X6-F1
#
_cell.length_a   1.000
_cell.length_b   1.000
_cell.length_c   1.000
_cell.angle_alpha   90.00
_cell.angle_beta   90.00
_cell.angle_gamma   90.00
#
_symmetry.space_group_name_H-M   'P 1'
#
loop_
_entity.id
_entity.type
_entity.pdbx_description
1 polymer ?
#
loop_
_entity_poly.entity_id
_entity_poly.type
_entity_poly.pdbx_seq_one_letter_code
_entity_poly.pdbx_strand_id
1 'polypeptide(L)'
;MTTSNLLTYNELRNKVYYHFNLLLISLVGRDKSKWKIFDSYFLIEELTRLKHKLNSNGAIYELTDLANAFNSVVHEFESEGKIFHPNSLVIVKAKKVARIMSFIDHTSVKVSFYKEGFNGKLESRLCSVNLSDIALLLKKDPLA
;
A
#
# COMPACT_ATOMS: atom_id res chain seq x y z
N MET A 1 10.39 17.30 -25.58
CA MET A 1 10.50 16.22 -24.58
C MET A 1 9.08 15.82 -24.20
N THR A 2 8.60 14.66 -24.64
CA THR A 2 7.30 14.13 -24.23
C THR A 2 7.44 13.61 -22.81
N THR A 3 6.93 14.36 -21.83
CA THR A 3 6.76 13.85 -20.46
C THR A 3 5.88 12.61 -20.55
N SER A 4 6.44 11.46 -20.16
CA SER A 4 5.65 10.24 -20.05
C SER A 4 4.53 10.47 -19.04
N ASN A 5 3.29 10.25 -19.42
CA ASN A 5 2.15 10.30 -18.50
C ASN A 5 2.05 9.02 -17.64
N LEU A 6 3.00 8.09 -17.76
CA LEU A 6 3.08 6.89 -16.94
C LEU A 6 3.54 7.26 -15.52
N LEU A 7 2.66 7.06 -14.56
CA LEU A 7 2.93 7.30 -13.15
C LEU A 7 3.65 6.11 -12.53
N THR A 8 4.71 6.40 -11.78
CA THR A 8 5.36 5.43 -10.90
C THR A 8 4.49 5.11 -9.67
N TYR A 9 4.77 4.00 -8.98
CA TYR A 9 4.13 3.65 -7.72
C TYR A 9 4.16 4.81 -6.69
N ASN A 10 5.29 5.50 -6.55
CA ASN A 10 5.43 6.60 -5.59
C ASN A 10 4.58 7.82 -5.99
N GLU A 11 4.48 8.14 -7.27
CA GLU A 11 3.61 9.21 -7.76
C GLU A 11 2.13 8.87 -7.56
N LEU A 12 1.73 7.61 -7.79
CA LEU A 12 0.38 7.13 -7.49
C LEU A 12 0.07 7.25 -6.00
N ARG A 13 0.97 6.76 -5.14
CA ARG A 13 0.83 6.86 -3.68
C ARG A 13 0.69 8.30 -3.22
N ASN A 14 1.49 9.22 -3.75
CA ASN A 14 1.41 10.64 -3.42
C ASN A 14 0.05 11.24 -3.83
N LYS A 15 -0.47 10.88 -5.01
CA LYS A 15 -1.79 11.33 -5.47
C LYS A 15 -2.93 10.76 -4.62
N VAL A 16 -2.84 9.48 -4.24
CA VAL A 16 -3.78 8.82 -3.32
C VAL A 16 -3.74 9.50 -1.95
N TYR A 17 -2.56 9.72 -1.38
CA TYR A 17 -2.39 10.40 -0.09
C TYR A 17 -2.99 11.80 -0.11
N TYR A 18 -2.73 12.57 -1.17
CA TYR A 18 -3.31 13.90 -1.33
C TYR A 18 -4.84 13.86 -1.41
N HIS A 19 -5.41 12.92 -2.16
CA HIS A 19 -6.85 12.70 -2.25
C HIS A 19 -7.48 12.47 -0.87
N PHE A 20 -6.94 11.54 -0.11
CA PHE A 20 -7.45 11.22 1.22
C PHE A 20 -7.18 12.31 2.27
N ASN A 21 -6.06 13.02 2.17
CA ASN A 21 -5.78 14.15 3.04
C ASN A 21 -6.79 15.30 2.83
N LEU A 22 -7.22 15.56 1.59
CA LEU A 22 -8.29 16.52 1.32
C LEU A 22 -9.64 16.03 1.87
N LEU A 23 -9.96 14.74 1.71
CA LEU A 23 -11.18 14.15 2.26
C LEU A 23 -11.23 14.27 3.78
N LEU A 24 -10.14 13.95 4.47
CA LEU A 24 -10.00 14.16 5.93
C LEU A 24 -10.37 15.56 6.36
N ILE A 25 -9.72 16.53 5.72
CA ILE A 25 -9.91 17.95 6.03
C ILE A 25 -11.39 18.32 5.85
N SER A 26 -12.06 17.77 4.82
CA SER A 26 -13.47 18.04 4.57
C SER A 26 -14.44 17.34 5.53
N LEU A 27 -14.15 16.12 5.95
CA LEU A 27 -15.09 15.27 6.72
C LEU A 27 -14.95 15.44 8.23
N VAL A 28 -13.73 15.51 8.73
CA VAL A 28 -13.43 15.47 10.18
C VAL A 28 -12.50 16.59 10.63
N GLY A 29 -12.17 17.51 9.73
CA GLY A 29 -11.22 18.60 9.98
C GLY A 29 -9.78 18.09 10.03
N ARG A 30 -8.97 18.66 10.92
CA ARG A 30 -7.55 18.27 11.08
C ARG A 30 -7.34 17.09 12.05
N ASP A 31 -8.41 16.57 12.64
CA ASP A 31 -8.32 15.48 13.62
C ASP A 31 -8.32 14.12 12.92
N LYS A 32 -7.12 13.59 12.67
CA LYS A 32 -6.90 12.30 12.02
C LYS A 32 -7.39 11.10 12.84
N SER A 33 -7.65 11.25 14.14
CA SER A 33 -8.15 10.15 14.98
C SER A 33 -9.57 9.70 14.59
N LYS A 34 -10.32 10.57 13.91
CA LYS A 34 -11.68 10.30 13.40
C LYS A 34 -11.70 9.56 12.07
N TRP A 35 -10.55 9.12 11.56
CA TRP A 35 -10.42 8.38 10.31
C TRP A 35 -11.01 6.96 10.35
N LYS A 36 -11.32 6.42 11.54
CA LYS A 36 -11.82 5.04 11.74
C LYS A 36 -13.23 4.74 11.20
N ILE A 37 -13.77 5.58 10.30
CA ILE A 37 -15.19 5.61 9.93
C ILE A 37 -15.47 4.98 8.55
N PHE A 38 -14.45 4.69 7.73
CA PHE A 38 -14.70 4.23 6.36
C PHE A 38 -15.00 2.75 6.30
N ASP A 39 -16.26 2.43 6.02
CA ASP A 39 -16.64 1.08 5.62
C ASP A 39 -16.07 0.72 4.23
N SER A 40 -16.16 -0.56 3.89
CA SER A 40 -15.67 -1.07 2.60
C SER A 40 -16.34 -0.42 1.39
N TYR A 41 -17.60 0.02 1.51
CA TYR A 41 -18.34 0.63 0.42
C TYR A 41 -17.78 2.01 0.09
N PHE A 42 -17.54 2.83 1.11
CA PHE A 42 -16.90 4.13 0.96
C PHE A 42 -15.52 4.00 0.27
N LEU A 43 -14.69 3.05 0.71
CA LEU A 43 -13.36 2.85 0.11
C LEU A 43 -13.45 2.46 -1.38
N ILE A 44 -14.43 1.65 -1.76
CA ILE A 44 -14.69 1.29 -3.17
C ILE A 44 -15.11 2.52 -3.98
N GLU A 45 -16.00 3.35 -3.45
CA GLU A 45 -16.39 4.61 -4.10
C GLU A 45 -15.19 5.53 -4.31
N GLU A 46 -14.37 5.72 -3.28
CA GLU A 46 -13.22 6.62 -3.36
C GLU A 46 -12.14 6.12 -4.31
N LEU A 47 -11.89 4.80 -4.35
CA LEU A 47 -11.03 4.23 -5.38
C LEU A 47 -11.58 4.47 -6.79
N THR A 48 -12.91 4.36 -6.97
CA THR A 48 -13.58 4.61 -8.25
C THR A 48 -13.47 6.07 -8.68
N ARG A 49 -13.70 7.02 -7.76
CA ARG A 49 -13.54 8.46 -7.99
C ARG A 49 -12.09 8.81 -8.33
N LEU A 50 -11.13 8.22 -7.62
CA LEU A 50 -9.72 8.43 -7.88
C LEU A 50 -9.31 7.92 -9.28
N LYS A 51 -9.76 6.72 -9.67
CA LYS A 51 -9.53 6.17 -11.02
C LYS A 51 -10.09 7.10 -12.10
N HIS A 52 -11.33 7.57 -11.92
CA HIS A 52 -11.94 8.51 -12.86
C HIS A 52 -11.10 9.79 -12.97
N LYS A 53 -10.72 10.40 -11.85
CA LYS A 53 -9.89 11.61 -11.82
C LYS A 53 -8.52 11.43 -12.50
N LEU A 54 -7.85 10.31 -12.26
CA LEU A 54 -6.56 10.00 -12.89
C LEU A 54 -6.73 9.85 -14.41
N ASN A 55 -7.75 9.12 -14.85
CA ASN A 55 -8.04 8.89 -16.26
C ASN A 55 -8.43 10.18 -16.99
N SER A 56 -9.26 11.02 -16.39
CA SER A 56 -9.64 12.33 -16.96
C SER A 56 -8.43 13.27 -17.13
N ASN A 57 -7.40 13.11 -16.30
CA ASN A 57 -6.15 13.86 -16.42
C ASN A 57 -5.14 13.22 -17.40
N GLY A 58 -5.52 12.15 -18.10
CA GLY A 58 -4.66 11.45 -19.05
C GLY A 58 -3.50 10.68 -18.42
N ALA A 59 -3.60 10.36 -17.13
CA ALA A 59 -2.58 9.56 -16.44
C ALA A 59 -2.63 8.09 -16.90
N ILE A 60 -1.45 7.52 -17.12
CA ILE A 60 -1.26 6.10 -17.42
C ILE A 60 -0.66 5.45 -16.17
N TYR A 61 -1.12 4.27 -15.79
CA TYR A 61 -0.63 3.57 -14.60
C TYR A 61 -1.01 2.09 -14.62
N GLU A 62 -0.24 1.28 -13.90
CA GLU A 62 -0.60 -0.10 -13.63
C GLU A 62 -1.69 -0.17 -12.55
N LEU A 63 -2.74 -0.96 -12.81
CA LEU A 63 -3.86 -1.11 -11.87
C LEU A 63 -3.41 -1.72 -10.53
N THR A 64 -2.42 -2.61 -10.57
CA THR A 64 -1.82 -3.23 -9.38
C THR A 64 -1.10 -2.20 -8.52
N ASP A 65 -0.39 -1.26 -9.13
CA ASP A 65 0.33 -0.20 -8.40
C ASP A 65 -0.66 0.78 -7.77
N LEU A 66 -1.73 1.14 -8.49
CA LEU A 66 -2.79 1.97 -7.92
C LEU A 66 -3.46 1.26 -6.73
N ALA A 67 -3.79 -0.02 -6.85
CA ALA A 67 -4.40 -0.78 -5.76
C ALA A 67 -3.47 -0.89 -4.54
N ASN A 68 -2.18 -1.16 -4.75
CA ASN A 68 -1.19 -1.19 -3.68
C ASN A 68 -1.01 0.19 -3.03
N ALA A 69 -0.95 1.25 -3.83
CA ALA A 69 -0.83 2.62 -3.35
C ALA A 69 -2.06 3.04 -2.53
N PHE A 70 -3.26 2.70 -3.02
CA PHE A 70 -4.53 2.93 -2.34
C PHE A 70 -4.56 2.27 -0.96
N ASN A 71 -4.36 0.95 -0.90
CA ASN A 71 -4.41 0.20 0.35
C ASN A 71 -3.28 0.61 1.32
N SER A 72 -2.08 0.89 0.82
CA SER A 72 -0.96 1.41 1.63
C SER A 72 -1.32 2.72 2.33
N VAL A 73 -1.94 3.66 1.61
CA VAL A 73 -2.33 4.95 2.16
C VAL A 73 -3.49 4.83 3.13
N VAL A 74 -4.53 4.06 2.80
CA VAL A 74 -5.65 3.81 3.72
C VAL A 74 -5.12 3.25 5.04
N HIS A 75 -4.22 2.27 4.97
CA HIS A 75 -3.56 1.73 6.15
C HIS A 75 -2.75 2.79 6.91
N GLU A 76 -1.98 3.63 6.22
CA GLU A 76 -1.20 4.71 6.85
C GLU A 76 -2.10 5.61 7.69
N PHE A 77 -3.27 5.99 7.18
CA PHE A 77 -4.21 6.83 7.92
C PHE A 77 -4.89 6.10 9.09
N GLU A 78 -5.22 4.81 8.96
CA GLU A 78 -5.83 4.03 10.04
C GLU A 78 -4.85 3.66 11.16
N SER A 79 -3.58 3.44 10.81
CA SER A 79 -2.52 2.98 11.72
C SER A 79 -1.72 4.11 12.35
N GLU A 80 -2.21 5.35 12.25
CA GLU A 80 -1.56 6.56 12.77
C GLU A 80 -0.16 6.81 12.18
N GLY A 81 0.01 6.53 10.88
CA GLY A 81 1.21 6.86 10.12
C GLY A 81 2.17 5.71 9.85
N LYS A 82 1.78 4.44 10.07
CA LYS A 82 2.63 3.31 9.67
C LYS A 82 2.56 3.11 8.16
N ILE A 83 3.70 3.25 7.51
CA ILE A 83 3.82 3.18 6.06
C ILE A 83 4.35 1.81 5.66
N PHE A 84 3.57 1.04 4.91
CA PHE A 84 4.01 -0.20 4.29
C PHE A 84 3.97 -0.06 2.76
N HIS A 85 5.00 -0.56 2.08
CA HIS A 85 5.08 -0.57 0.62
C HIS A 85 5.19 -2.01 0.10
N PRO A 86 4.81 -2.27 -1.16
CA PRO A 86 5.31 -3.44 -1.88
C PRO A 86 6.83 -3.54 -1.76
N ASN A 87 7.34 -4.76 -1.85
CA ASN A 87 8.73 -5.16 -1.62
C ASN A 87 9.35 -4.83 -0.26
N SER A 88 8.66 -4.13 0.65
CA SER A 88 9.19 -3.83 1.98
C SER A 88 9.60 -5.09 2.74
N LEU A 89 10.81 -5.08 3.28
CA LEU A 89 11.34 -6.12 4.15
C LEU A 89 10.68 -6.02 5.53
N VAL A 90 10.02 -7.10 5.93
CA VAL A 90 9.23 -7.18 7.16
C VAL A 90 9.60 -8.40 7.98
N ILE A 91 9.33 -8.32 9.28
CA ILE A 91 9.27 -9.47 10.17
C ILE A 91 7.81 -9.83 10.37
N VAL A 92 7.47 -11.10 10.12
CA VAL A 92 6.19 -11.73 10.45
C VAL A 92 6.40 -12.69 11.62
N LYS A 93 5.38 -12.87 12.47
CA LYS A 93 5.26 -13.86 13.58
C LYS A 93 6.47 -14.82 13.78
N ALA A 94 6.98 -14.88 15.01
CA ALA A 94 8.14 -15.69 15.39
C ALA A 94 9.44 -15.32 14.63
N LYS A 95 9.62 -14.02 14.33
CA LYS A 95 10.85 -13.44 13.76
C LYS A 95 11.21 -13.96 12.36
N LYS A 96 10.24 -14.37 11.55
CA LYS A 96 10.48 -14.79 10.16
C LYS A 96 10.51 -13.57 9.25
N VAL A 97 11.62 -13.41 8.51
CA VAL A 97 11.79 -12.31 7.55
C VAL A 97 11.06 -12.65 6.24
N ALA A 98 10.35 -11.66 5.70
CA ALA A 98 9.62 -11.77 4.44
C ALA A 98 9.66 -10.44 3.68
N ARG A 99 9.28 -10.46 2.40
CA ARG A 99 8.97 -9.24 1.64
C ARG A 99 7.48 -9.14 1.37
N ILE A 100 6.91 -7.95 1.54
CA ILE A 100 5.55 -7.66 1.07
C ILE A 100 5.57 -7.76 -0.46
N MET A 101 4.70 -8.56 -1.05
CA MET A 101 4.57 -8.66 -2.51
C MET A 101 3.49 -7.73 -3.03
N SER A 102 2.34 -7.72 -2.35
CA SER A 102 1.21 -6.86 -2.70
C SER A 102 0.25 -6.73 -1.51
N PHE A 103 -0.56 -5.68 -1.53
CA PHE A 103 -1.74 -5.58 -0.68
C PHE A 103 -2.87 -6.46 -1.24
N ILE A 104 -3.64 -7.05 -0.33
CA ILE A 104 -4.92 -7.69 -0.63
C ILE A 104 -6.01 -6.65 -0.40
N ASP A 105 -5.93 -6.00 0.76
CA ASP A 105 -6.75 -4.86 1.20
C ASP A 105 -5.89 -3.98 2.13
N HIS A 106 -6.49 -2.98 2.78
CA HIS A 106 -5.80 -2.05 3.68
C HIS A 106 -5.42 -2.66 5.06
N THR A 107 -5.83 -3.89 5.35
CA THR A 107 -5.51 -4.63 6.58
C THR A 107 -4.58 -5.81 6.35
N SER A 108 -4.45 -6.30 5.11
CA SER A 108 -3.81 -7.57 4.80
C SER A 108 -2.96 -7.52 3.54
N VAL A 109 -1.83 -8.24 3.57
CA VAL A 109 -0.84 -8.30 2.49
C VAL A 109 -0.48 -9.73 2.14
N LYS A 110 -0.07 -9.94 0.89
CA LYS A 110 0.68 -11.14 0.50
C LYS A 110 2.16 -10.91 0.80
N VAL A 111 2.79 -11.84 1.49
CA VAL A 111 4.23 -11.80 1.77
C VAL A 111 4.91 -13.04 1.21
N SER A 112 6.15 -12.88 0.77
CA SER A 112 7.01 -13.97 0.32
C SER A 112 8.09 -14.23 1.36
N PHE A 113 8.09 -15.45 1.90
CA PHE A 113 9.19 -15.96 2.73
C PHE A 113 10.21 -16.62 1.84
N TYR A 114 11.48 -16.30 2.03
CA TYR A 114 12.58 -16.88 1.28
C TYR A 114 13.43 -17.77 2.19
N LYS A 115 13.81 -18.93 1.67
CA LYS A 115 14.79 -19.82 2.31
C LYS A 115 15.64 -20.49 1.25
N GLU A 116 16.84 -20.90 1.63
CA GLU A 116 17.66 -21.75 0.78
C GLU A 116 17.07 -23.17 0.74
N GLY A 117 16.86 -23.69 -0.47
CA GLY A 117 16.45 -25.07 -0.73
C GLY A 117 17.62 -26.03 -0.71
N PHE A 118 17.33 -27.33 -0.59
CA PHE A 118 18.36 -28.39 -0.48
C PHE A 118 19.27 -28.53 -1.72
N ASN A 119 18.90 -27.93 -2.83
CA ASN A 119 19.66 -27.92 -4.09
C ASN A 119 20.36 -26.57 -4.36
N GLY A 120 20.48 -25.70 -3.35
CA GLY A 120 21.02 -24.35 -3.48
C GLY A 120 20.11 -23.37 -4.23
N LYS A 121 18.89 -23.75 -4.60
CA LYS A 121 17.90 -22.84 -5.19
C LYS A 121 17.18 -22.06 -4.09
N LEU A 122 16.85 -20.80 -4.37
CA LEU A 122 16.00 -20.01 -3.50
C LEU A 122 14.55 -20.51 -3.59
N GLU A 123 14.04 -21.06 -2.50
CA GLU A 123 12.63 -21.41 -2.39
C GLU A 123 11.87 -20.21 -1.82
N SER A 124 10.67 -19.98 -2.36
CA SER A 124 9.77 -18.96 -1.85
C SER A 124 8.41 -19.54 -1.50
N ARG A 125 7.80 -19.02 -0.44
CA ARG A 125 6.43 -19.35 -0.04
C ARG A 125 5.63 -18.07 0.10
N LEU A 126 4.57 -17.96 -0.70
CA LEU A 126 3.62 -16.86 -0.62
C LEU A 126 2.55 -17.16 0.42
N CYS A 127 2.25 -16.20 1.31
CA CYS A 127 1.21 -16.32 2.33
C CYS A 127 0.49 -14.99 2.52
N SER A 128 -0.79 -15.04 2.90
CA SER A 128 -1.54 -13.86 3.32
C SER A 128 -1.34 -13.62 4.82
N VAL A 129 -1.08 -12.37 5.20
CA VAL A 129 -0.78 -11.97 6.58
C VAL A 129 -1.46 -10.64 6.87
N ASN A 130 -1.98 -10.46 8.09
CA ASN A 130 -2.53 -9.19 8.53
C ASN A 130 -1.40 -8.19 8.84
N LEU A 131 -1.56 -6.93 8.48
CA LEU A 131 -0.59 -5.86 8.71
C LEU A 131 -0.34 -5.62 10.21
N SER A 132 -1.29 -5.95 11.09
CA SER A 132 -1.08 -5.90 12.55
C SER A 132 -0.08 -6.94 13.05
N ASP A 133 0.15 -8.01 12.29
CA ASP A 133 1.05 -9.12 12.63
C ASP A 133 2.48 -8.92 12.12
N ILE A 134 2.77 -7.79 11.45
CA ILE A 134 4.06 -7.53 10.82
C ILE A 134 4.71 -6.26 11.36
N ALA A 135 6.04 -6.24 11.36
CA ALA A 135 6.84 -5.06 11.65
C ALA A 135 7.82 -4.80 10.51
N LEU A 136 8.01 -3.54 10.14
CA LEU A 136 9.07 -3.15 9.20
C LEU A 136 10.43 -3.49 9.80
N LEU A 137 11.29 -4.13 9.01
CA LEU A 137 12.66 -4.41 9.42
C LEU A 137 13.56 -3.20 9.21
N LEU A 138 13.28 -2.41 8.17
CA LEU A 138 14.05 -1.23 7.80
C LEU A 138 13.14 -0.01 7.77
N LYS A 139 13.61 1.12 8.30
CA LYS A 139 12.91 2.42 8.18
C LYS A 139 12.85 2.89 6.72
N LYS A 140 13.87 2.55 5.94
CA LYS A 140 13.97 2.82 4.50
C LYS A 140 14.55 1.58 3.84
N ASP A 141 13.72 0.84 3.12
CA ASP A 141 14.16 -0.31 2.32
C ASP A 141 14.45 0.18 0.90
N PRO A 142 15.68 0.02 0.37
CA PRO A 142 16.04 0.49 -0.96
C PRO A 142 15.31 -0.24 -2.11
N LEU A 143 14.69 -1.39 -1.83
CA LEU A 143 13.93 -2.16 -2.83
C LEU A 143 12.42 -1.94 -2.77
N ALA A 144 11.96 -1.14 -1.80
CA ALA A 144 10.55 -0.81 -1.60
C ALA A 144 10.12 0.43 -2.39
#